data_AF-A0A3B0QLN6-F1
#
_entry.id   AF-A0A3B0QLN6-F1
#
_cell.length_a   1.000
_cell.length_b   1.000
_cell.length_c   1.000
_cell.angle_alpha   90.00
_cell.angle_beta   90.00
_cell.angle_gamma   90.00
#
_symmetry.space_group_name_H-M   'P 1'
#
loop_
_entity.id
_entity.type
_entity.pdbx_description
1 polymer ?
#
loop_
_entity_poly.entity_id
_entity_poly.type
_entity_poly.pdbx_seq_one_letter_code
_entity_poly.pdbx_strand_id
1 'polypeptide(L)' 'MAKLYIEDSKHSETLQPSEETVNFLLNYSQALSVIEYNKLKFEALLN' A
#
# COMPACT_ATOMS: atom_id res chain seq x y z
N MET A 1 25.80 3.75 -8.65
CA MET A 1 24.65 4.67 -8.83
C MET A 1 23.39 3.81 -8.96
N ALA A 2 22.33 4.13 -8.22
CA ALA A 2 21.08 3.37 -8.31
C ALA A 2 20.43 3.62 -9.68
N LYS A 3 19.98 2.55 -10.35
CA LYS A 3 19.21 2.67 -11.59
C LYS A 3 17.81 3.15 -11.23
N LEU A 4 17.44 4.35 -11.67
CA LEU A 4 16.07 4.86 -11.53
C LEU A 4 15.29 4.41 -12.76
N TYR A 5 14.44 3.39 -12.58
CA TYR A 5 13.50 2.90 -13.59
C TYR A 5 12.28 3.82 -13.62
N ILE A 6 12.47 5.05 -14.08
CA ILE A 6 11.36 5.96 -14.36
C ILE A 6 11.01 5.73 -15.83
N GLU A 7 10.10 4.81 -16.07
CA GLU A 7 9.51 4.57 -17.38
C GLU A 7 8.58 5.75 -17.70
N ASP A 8 8.70 6.35 -18.89
CA ASP A 8 7.92 7.52 -19.28
C ASP A 8 6.42 7.24 -19.10
N SER A 9 5.79 7.96 -18.16
CA SER A 9 4.43 7.70 -17.63
C SER A 9 3.28 8.06 -18.60
N LYS A 10 3.43 7.75 -19.89
CA LYS A 10 2.39 7.96 -20.91
C LYS A 10 1.38 6.80 -21.01
N HIS A 11 1.37 5.89 -20.04
CA HIS A 11 0.34 4.87 -19.88
C HIS A 11 -0.22 4.94 -18.46
N SER A 12 -1.19 5.83 -18.25
CA SER A 12 -2.17 5.60 -17.19
C SER A 12 -3.12 4.51 -17.68
N GLU A 13 -2.67 3.27 -17.71
CA GLU A 13 -3.60 2.15 -17.85
C GLU A 13 -4.57 2.23 -16.67
N THR A 14 -5.86 2.34 -16.97
CA THR A 14 -6.88 2.30 -15.93
C THR A 14 -6.94 0.86 -15.44
N LEU A 15 -6.19 0.58 -14.37
CA LEU A 15 -6.21 -0.73 -13.74
C LEU A 15 -7.63 -1.00 -13.24
N GLN A 16 -8.22 -2.10 -13.70
CA GLN A 16 -9.49 -2.63 -13.18
C GLN A 16 -9.19 -3.84 -12.30
N PRO A 17 -8.89 -3.64 -11.00
CA PRO A 17 -8.60 -4.75 -10.10
C PRO A 17 -9.84 -5.65 -9.96
N SER A 18 -9.61 -6.95 -9.73
CA SER A 18 -10.69 -7.86 -9.36
C SER A 18 -11.30 -7.48 -8.02
N GLU A 19 -12.55 -7.89 -7.79
CA GLU A 19 -13.23 -7.71 -6.50
C GLU A 19 -12.43 -8.33 -5.34
N GLU A 20 -11.84 -9.51 -5.56
CA GLU A 20 -10.95 -10.17 -4.58
C GLU A 20 -9.75 -9.29 -4.22
N THR A 21 -9.12 -8.65 -5.21
CA THR A 21 -7.97 -7.77 -4.97
C THR A 21 -8.37 -6.56 -4.15
N VAL A 22 -9.52 -5.96 -4.46
CA VAL A 22 -10.06 -4.82 -3.69
C VAL A 22 -10.35 -5.25 -2.25
N ASN A 23 -11.02 -6.38 -2.06
CA ASN A 23 -11.34 -6.91 -0.74
C ASN A 23 -10.09 -7.26 0.07
N PHE A 24 -9.09 -7.88 -0.56
CA PHE A 24 -7.80 -8.15 0.07
C PHE A 24 -7.16 -6.87 0.60
N LEU A 25 -7.05 -5.83 -0.24
CA LEU A 25 -6.44 -4.56 0.16
C LEU A 25 -7.22 -3.87 1.29
N LEU A 26 -8.55 -3.86 1.21
CA LEU A 26 -9.41 -3.25 2.23
C LEU A 26 -9.29 -3.99 3.58
N ASN A 27 -9.39 -5.32 3.56
CA ASN A 27 -9.28 -6.14 4.76
C ASN A 27 -7.89 -6.02 5.39
N TYR A 28 -6.85 -6.05 4.56
CA TYR A 28 -5.48 -5.85 5.02
C TYR A 28 -5.29 -4.48 5.66
N SER A 29 -5.81 -3.42 5.03
CA SER A 29 -5.71 -2.06 5.57
C SER A 29 -6.45 -1.90 6.90
N GLN A 30 -7.58 -2.59 7.08
CA GLN A 30 -8.33 -2.59 8.34
C GLN A 30 -7.62 -3.37 9.46
N ALA A 31 -6.82 -4.38 9.12
CA ALA A 31 -6.01 -5.13 10.07
C ALA A 31 -4.79 -4.33 10.56
N LEU A 32 -4.40 -3.26 9.85
CA LEU A 32 -3.30 -2.39 10.26
C LEU A 32 -3.76 -1.40 11.33
N SER A 33 -2.94 -1.28 12.37
CA SER A 33 -3.08 -0.27 13.42
C SER A 33 -1.85 0.61 13.46
N VAL A 34 -2.06 1.92 13.49
CA VAL A 34 -1.00 2.91 13.63
C VAL A 34 -0.75 3.12 15.12
N ILE A 35 0.45 2.74 15.57
CA ILE A 35 0.89 2.91 16.95
C ILE A 35 1.86 4.09 16.99
N GLU A 36 1.57 5.05 17.88
CA GLU A 36 2.44 6.20 18.13
C GLU A 36 3.07 6.07 19.53
N TYR A 37 4.40 6.05 19.58
CA TYR A 37 5.16 5.99 20.83
C TYR A 37 6.45 6.80 20.75
N ASN A 38 6.71 7.68 21.72
CA ASN A 38 7.95 8.47 21.82
C ASN A 38 8.39 9.13 20.50
N LYS A 39 7.45 9.78 19.79
CA LYS A 39 7.65 10.42 18.47
C LYS A 39 7.94 9.46 17.30
N LEU A 40 7.90 8.15 17.55
CA LEU A 40 7.96 7.12 16.52
C LEU A 40 6.53 6.71 16.17
N LYS A 41 6.29 6.53 14.86
CA LYS A 41 5.04 5.99 14.32
C LYS A 41 5.36 4.74 13.55
N PHE A 42 4.66 3.66 13.86
CA PHE A 42 4.81 2.38 13.17
C PHE A 42 3.47 1.69 13.02
N GLU A 43 3.37 0.87 11.98
CA GLU A 43 2.20 0.08 11.67
C GLU A 43 2.38 -1.32 12.26
N ALA A 44 1.32 -1.85 12.87
CA ALA A 44 1.28 -3.22 13.36
C ALA A 44 0.02 -3.90 12.86
N LEU A 45 0.12 -5.19 12.54
CA LEU A 45 -1.04 -6.03 12.27
C LEU A 45 -1.69 -6.39 13.61
N LEU A 46 -2.94 -5.95 13.82
CA LEU A 46 -3.75 -6.37 14.95
C LEU A 46 -4.25 -7.79 14.64
N ASN A 47 -3.62 -8.79 15.25
CA ASN A 47 -4.01 -10.21 15.17
C ASN A 47 -5.41 -10.46 15.75
#